data_AF-A0A923QEE1-F1
#
_entry.id   AF-A0A923QEE1-F1
#
_cell.length_a   1.000
_cell.length_b   1.000
_cell.length_c   1.000
_cell.angle_alpha   90.00
_cell.angle_beta   90.00
_cell.angle_gamma   90.00
#
_symmetry.space_group_name_H-M   'P 1'
#
loop_
_entity.id
_entity.type
_entity.pdbx_description
1 polymer ?
#
loop_
_entity_poly.entity_id
_entity_poly.type
_entity_poly.pdbx_seq_one_letter_code
_entity_poly.pdbx_strand_id
1 'polypeptide(L)' 'MILRRTCKQAAELLVAREDRSLRWNDVLALRLHLAACKACPKFEDQILTMRNALARWRNYTE' A
#
# COMPACT_ATOMS: atom_id res chain seq x y z
N MET A 1 -2.32 -7.38 20.82
CA MET A 1 -3.23 -6.51 20.04
C MET A 1 -2.72 -6.38 18.60
N ILE A 2 -2.85 -7.44 17.81
CA ILE A 2 -2.17 -7.60 16.49
C ILE A 2 -2.85 -6.78 15.37
N LEU A 3 -4.07 -6.31 15.59
CA LEU A 3 -4.91 -5.64 14.59
C LEU A 3 -4.83 -4.11 14.62
N ARG A 4 -4.16 -3.51 15.60
CA ARG A 4 -4.06 -2.05 15.72
C ARG A 4 -2.77 -1.56 15.05
N ARG A 5 -2.84 -1.33 13.74
CA ARG A 5 -1.78 -0.64 13.00
C ARG A 5 -1.97 0.88 13.10
N THR A 6 -0.89 1.61 13.31
CA THR A 6 -0.89 3.08 13.18
C THR A 6 -0.83 3.48 11.71
N CYS A 7 -1.17 4.72 11.37
CA CYS A 7 -1.06 5.23 9.99
C CYS A 7 0.37 5.08 9.43
N LYS A 8 1.40 5.27 10.28
CA LYS A 8 2.81 5.05 9.91
C LYS A 8 3.07 3.59 9.51
N GLN A 9 2.62 2.64 10.33
CA GLN A 9 2.79 1.22 10.03
C GLN A 9 1.99 0.79 8.79
N ALA A 10 0.81 1.37 8.57
CA ALA A 10 0.04 1.13 7.36
C ALA A 10 0.78 1.66 6.11
N ALA A 11 1.38 2.85 6.19
CA ALA A 11 2.20 3.41 5.11
C ALA A 11 3.45 2.56 4.83
N GLU A 12 4.15 2.09 5.87
CA GLU A 12 5.27 1.16 5.74
C GLU A 12 4.87 -0.14 5.03
N LEU A 13 3.71 -0.71 5.37
CA LEU A 13 3.18 -1.91 4.71
C LEU A 13 2.78 -1.64 3.25
N LEU A 14 2.18 -0.48 2.96
CA LEU A 14 1.82 -0.09 1.58
C LEU A 14 3.03 0.03 0.68
N VAL A 15 4.12 0.63 1.18
CA VAL A 15 5.40 0.73 0.44
C VAL A 15 6.06 -0.64 0.35
N ALA A 16 6.10 -1.41 1.44
CA ALA A 16 6.70 -2.74 1.43
C ALA A 16 6.00 -3.70 0.45
N ARG A 17 4.68 -3.54 0.22
CA ARG A 17 3.91 -4.33 -0.76
C ARG A 17 4.39 -4.13 -2.20
N GLU A 18 4.98 -2.98 -2.51
CA GLU A 18 5.49 -2.68 -3.85
C GLU A 18 6.82 -3.39 -4.14
N ASP A 19 7.62 -3.64 -3.10
CA ASP A 19 8.91 -4.32 -3.21
C ASP A 19 8.79 -5.84 -2.99
N ARG A 20 7.93 -6.27 -2.05
CA ARG A 20 7.77 -7.68 -1.68
C ARG A 20 6.34 -8.05 -1.34
N SER A 21 6.03 -9.35 -1.44
CA SER A 21 4.76 -9.88 -0.94
C SER A 21 4.66 -9.72 0.58
N LEU A 22 3.49 -9.29 1.06
CA LEU A 22 3.21 -9.18 2.49
C LEU A 22 2.75 -10.52 3.07
N ARG A 23 3.01 -10.74 4.36
CA ARG A 23 2.43 -11.87 5.10
C ARG A 23 0.92 -11.69 5.20
N TRP A 24 0.16 -12.79 5.16
CA TRP A 24 -1.30 -12.77 5.20
C TRP A 24 -1.89 -11.97 6.39
N ASN A 25 -1.26 -12.06 7.56
CA ASN A 25 -1.67 -11.30 8.75
C ASN A 25 -1.52 -9.78 8.56
N ASP A 26 -0.45 -9.35 7.87
CA ASP A 26 -0.21 -7.94 7.58
C ASP A 26 -1.18 -7.42 6.51
N VAL A 27 -1.52 -8.26 5.52
CA VAL A 27 -2.57 -7.93 4.55
C VAL A 27 -3.91 -7.70 5.23
N LEU A 28 -4.30 -8.59 6.16
CA LEU A 28 -5.56 -8.44 6.90
C LEU A 28 -5.56 -7.19 7.78
N ALA A 29 -4.49 -6.96 8.54
CA ALA A 29 -4.37 -5.78 9.40
C ALA A 29 -4.39 -4.48 8.59
N LEU A 30 -3.73 -4.45 7.42
CA LEU A 30 -3.74 -3.30 6.52
C LEU A 30 -5.15 -3.04 5.97
N ARG A 31 -5.87 -4.07 5.50
CA ARG A 31 -7.24 -3.92 4.99
C ARG A 31 -8.19 -3.35 6.04
N LEU A 32 -8.11 -3.85 7.27
CA LEU A 32 -8.91 -3.31 8.38
C LEU A 32 -8.58 -1.85 8.68
N HIS A 33 -7.29 -1.48 8.64
CA HIS A 33 -6.88 -0.09 8.85
C HIS A 33 -7.38 0.84 7.74
N LEU A 34 -7.30 0.42 6.47
CA LEU A 34 -7.78 1.19 5.33
C LEU A 34 -9.30 1.40 5.38
N ALA A 35 -10.07 0.45 5.90
CA ALA A 35 -11.50 0.62 6.12
C ALA A 35 -11.83 1.61 7.25
N ALA A 36 -10.98 1.71 8.28
CA ALA A 36 -11.20 2.58 9.45
C ALA A 36 -10.60 3.99 9.31
N CYS A 37 -9.61 4.17 8.43
CA CYS A 37 -8.87 5.42 8.27
C CYS A 37 -9.22 6.14 6.97
N LYS A 38 -9.47 7.46 7.03
CA LYS A 38 -9.77 8.28 5.84
C LYS A 38 -8.53 8.71 5.04
N ALA A 39 -7.36 8.77 5.69
CA ALA A 39 -6.14 9.28 5.09
C ALA A 39 -5.34 8.20 4.35
N CYS A 40 -5.21 7.01 4.94
CA CYS A 40 -4.39 5.93 4.37
C CYS A 40 -4.87 5.43 2.99
N PRO A 41 -6.17 5.38 2.66
CA PRO A 41 -6.62 5.06 1.31
C PRO A 41 -6.14 6.08 0.25
N LYS A 42 -6.05 7.37 0.61
CA LYS A 42 -5.49 8.39 -0.30
C LYS A 42 -4.01 8.17 -0.57
N PHE A 43 -3.27 7.75 0.46
CA PHE A 43 -1.86 7.41 0.29
C PHE A 43 -1.68 6.15 -0.56
N GLU A 44 -2.54 5.14 -0.40
CA GLU A 44 -2.54 3.96 -1.30
C GLU A 44 -2.77 4.36 -2.76
N ASP A 45 -3.71 5.25 -3.03
CA ASP A 45 -3.98 5.76 -4.39
C ASP A 45 -2.75 6.49 -4.99
N GLN A 46 -2.03 7.27 -4.18
CA GLN A 46 -0.76 7.90 -4.60
C GLN A 46 0.29 6.86 -5.00
N ILE A 47 0.46 5.81 -4.20
CA ILE A 47 1.39 4.71 -4.50
C ILE A 47 0.97 3.98 -5.78
N LEU A 48 -0.32 3.69 -5.96
CA LEU A 48 -0.85 3.05 -7.17
C LEU A 48 -0.64 3.91 -8.41
N THR A 49 -0.82 5.22 -8.29
CA THR A 49 -0.55 6.18 -9.37
C THR A 49 0.92 6.13 -9.79
N MET A 50 1.85 6.15 -8.83
CA MET A 50 3.28 6.03 -9.10
C MET A 50 3.63 4.71 -9.78
N ARG A 51 3.13 3.58 -9.26
CA ARG A 51 3.33 2.26 -9.86
C ARG A 51 2.87 2.21 -11.31
N ASN A 52 1.65 2.69 -11.57
CA ASN A 52 1.08 2.65 -12.92
C ASN A 52 1.84 3.57 -13.88
N ALA A 53 2.27 4.75 -13.43
CA ALA A 53 3.09 5.65 -14.23
C ALA A 53 4.43 5.02 -14.62
N LEU A 54 5.14 4.41 -13.65
CA LEU A 54 6.41 3.74 -13.87
C LEU A 54 6.27 2.48 -14.72
N ALA A 55 5.18 1.72 -14.52
CA ALA A 55 4.89 0.55 -15.34
C ALA A 55 4.66 0.93 -16.80
N ARG A 56 3.93 2.01 -17.08
CA ARG A 56 3.77 2.53 -18.45
C ARG A 56 5.10 2.95 -19.05
N TRP A 57 5.93 3.67 -18.28
CA TRP A 57 7.26 4.08 -18.74
C TRP A 57 8.16 2.89 -19.08
N ARG A 58 8.16 1.83 -18.26
CA ARG A 58 8.94 0.60 -18.55
C ARG A 58 8.51 -0.14 -19.81
N ASN A 59 7.24 -0.04 -20.19
CA ASN A 59 6.69 -0.67 -21.39
C ASN A 59 6.65 0.29 -22.60
N TYR A 60 7.19 1.50 -22.46
CA TYR A 60 7.29 2.44 -23.57
C TYR A 60 8.45 2.01 -24.48
N THR A 61 8.10 1.46 -25.63
CA THR A 61 9.01 1.22 -26.76
C THR A 61 8.72 2.28 -27.82
N GLU A 62 9.77 3.02 -28.24
CA GLU A 62 9.71 4.09 -29.25
C GLU A 62 9.23 3.61 -30.63
#